data_AF-A0A972BII7-F1
#
_entry.id   AF-A0A972BII7-F1
#
_cell.length_a   1.000
_cell.length_b   1.000
_cell.length_c   1.000
_cell.angle_alpha   90.00
_cell.angle_beta   90.00
_cell.angle_gamma   90.00
#
_symmetry.space_group_name_H-M   'P 1'
#
loop_
_entity.id
_entity.type
_entity.pdbx_description
1 polymer ?
#
loop_
_entity_poly.entity_id
_entity_poly.type
_entity_poly.pdbx_seq_one_letter_code
_entity_poly.pdbx_strand_id
1 'polypeptide(L)'
;MENSRAYKYLIEGVNATGYKRKDGYYPLIMEQIYDWERDEVEKIIWETFHKNKDTQLAQFLPKLRNYDGIGALKRMLRKTGSLDVADALYRATKDARYLKVFKSRYKADKDNIETVAMLSYLPPDEDVLSFLKEVYINSENPDNRSTAITGILHNTGYIRDPRSISELTSTVSLARKLMSDDKEERKVLLEKFLRGEFDSCKE
;
A
#
# COMPACT_ATOMS: atom_id res chain seq x y z
N MET A 1 -25.25 -14.17 -20.85
CA MET A 1 -25.07 -14.17 -19.38
C MET A 1 -24.88 -12.74 -18.93
N GLU A 2 -25.32 -12.36 -17.73
CA GLU A 2 -25.14 -11.00 -17.22
C GLU A 2 -23.77 -10.85 -16.57
N ASN A 3 -23.04 -9.77 -16.87
CA ASN A 3 -21.71 -9.49 -16.34
C ASN A 3 -21.72 -9.32 -14.82
N SER A 4 -20.62 -9.67 -14.17
CA SER A 4 -20.49 -9.52 -12.71
C SER A 4 -20.51 -8.05 -12.27
N ARG A 5 -20.72 -7.84 -10.97
CA ARG A 5 -20.55 -6.52 -10.35
C ARG A 5 -19.11 -6.03 -10.46
N ALA A 6 -18.13 -6.93 -10.36
CA ALA A 6 -16.71 -6.61 -10.51
C ALA A 6 -16.39 -6.10 -11.92
N TYR A 7 -16.98 -6.72 -12.95
CA TYR A 7 -16.90 -6.22 -14.32
C TYR A 7 -17.45 -4.80 -14.42
N LYS A 8 -18.65 -4.55 -13.90
CA LYS A 8 -19.28 -3.22 -13.94
C LYS A 8 -18.39 -2.17 -13.26
N TYR A 9 -17.79 -2.50 -12.12
CA TYR A 9 -16.83 -1.62 -11.43
C TYR A 9 -15.55 -1.35 -12.21
N LEU A 10 -15.02 -2.34 -12.93
CA LEU A 10 -13.88 -2.11 -13.82
C LEU A 10 -14.23 -1.09 -14.90
N ILE A 11 -15.37 -1.27 -15.59
CA ILE A 11 -15.81 -0.37 -16.65
C ILE A 11 -16.05 1.05 -16.13
N GLU A 12 -16.68 1.18 -14.96
CA GLU A 12 -16.86 2.47 -14.30
C GLU A 12 -15.51 3.14 -13.98
N GLY A 13 -14.55 2.38 -13.44
CA GLY A 13 -13.22 2.88 -13.10
C GLY A 13 -12.42 3.33 -14.34
N VAL A 14 -12.43 2.54 -15.42
CA VAL A 14 -11.73 2.87 -16.67
C VAL A 14 -12.30 4.13 -17.33
N ASN A 15 -13.61 4.36 -17.19
CA ASN A 15 -14.30 5.54 -17.73
C ASN A 15 -14.34 6.73 -16.75
N ALA A 16 -13.83 6.56 -15.53
CA ALA A 16 -13.88 7.60 -14.50
C ALA A 16 -12.97 8.78 -14.85
N THR A 17 -13.49 9.99 -14.70
CA THR A 17 -12.75 11.24 -14.90
C THR A 17 -12.99 12.19 -13.72
N GLY A 18 -12.04 13.12 -13.51
CA GLY A 18 -12.10 14.09 -12.42
C GLY A 18 -12.24 13.44 -11.05
N TYR A 19 -13.19 13.91 -10.24
CA TYR A 19 -13.40 13.45 -8.87
C TYR A 19 -13.73 11.95 -8.77
N LYS A 20 -14.42 11.39 -9.76
CA LYS A 20 -14.80 9.96 -9.78
C LYS A 20 -13.59 9.01 -9.77
N ARG A 21 -12.41 9.50 -10.17
CA ARG A 21 -11.18 8.70 -10.19
C ARG A 21 -10.48 8.63 -8.83
N LYS A 22 -10.88 9.46 -7.86
CA LYS A 22 -10.18 9.60 -6.57
C LYS A 22 -10.19 8.30 -5.76
N ASP A 23 -11.27 7.53 -5.84
CA ASP A 23 -11.45 6.28 -5.09
C ASP A 23 -10.67 5.11 -5.70
N GLY A 24 -10.09 5.29 -6.89
CA GLY A 24 -9.33 4.28 -7.61
C GLY A 24 -10.18 3.09 -8.07
N TYR A 25 -9.51 1.96 -8.28
CA TYR A 25 -10.17 0.72 -8.71
C TYR A 25 -10.54 -0.16 -7.53
N TYR A 26 -11.69 -0.84 -7.64
CA TYR A 26 -12.09 -1.84 -6.66
C TYR A 26 -11.06 -2.99 -6.61
N PRO A 27 -10.41 -3.25 -5.45
CA PRO A 27 -9.22 -4.10 -5.41
C PRO A 27 -9.49 -5.60 -5.65
N LEU A 28 -10.74 -6.04 -5.50
CA LEU A 28 -11.15 -7.45 -5.63
C LEU A 28 -11.73 -7.78 -7.02
N ILE A 29 -11.51 -6.94 -8.03
CA ILE A 29 -12.01 -7.19 -9.39
C ILE A 29 -11.56 -8.58 -9.88
N MET A 30 -10.26 -8.88 -9.79
CA MET A 30 -9.71 -10.11 -10.35
C MET A 30 -10.11 -11.39 -9.60
N GLU A 31 -10.58 -11.25 -8.35
CA GLU A 31 -11.10 -12.32 -7.50
C GLU A 31 -12.58 -12.61 -7.74
N GLN A 32 -13.35 -11.64 -8.24
CA GLN A 32 -14.81 -11.70 -8.31
C GLN A 32 -15.37 -11.72 -9.74
N ILE A 33 -14.51 -11.65 -10.75
CA ILE A 33 -14.90 -11.85 -12.15
C ILE A 33 -15.10 -13.33 -12.45
N TYR A 34 -16.11 -13.63 -13.27
CA TYR A 34 -16.35 -14.98 -13.75
C TYR A 34 -15.35 -15.39 -14.85
N ASP A 35 -15.13 -16.69 -15.03
CA ASP A 35 -14.21 -17.18 -16.06
C ASP A 35 -14.64 -16.78 -17.48
N TRP A 36 -15.95 -16.70 -17.77
CA TRP A 36 -16.44 -16.37 -19.11
C TRP A 36 -16.24 -14.89 -19.50
N GLU A 37 -16.06 -13.98 -18.55
CA GLU A 37 -15.76 -12.56 -18.80
C GLU A 37 -14.26 -12.25 -18.57
N ARG A 38 -13.46 -13.25 -18.17
CA ARG A 38 -12.07 -13.08 -17.75
C ARG A 38 -11.19 -12.50 -18.85
N ASP A 39 -11.26 -13.06 -20.05
CA ASP A 39 -10.40 -12.66 -21.17
C ASP A 39 -10.64 -11.19 -21.58
N GLU A 40 -11.90 -10.76 -21.57
CA GLU A 40 -12.28 -9.37 -21.85
C GLU A 40 -11.76 -8.43 -20.76
N VAL A 41 -11.95 -8.79 -19.48
CA VAL A 41 -11.45 -8.01 -18.34
C VAL A 41 -9.93 -7.84 -18.40
N GLU A 42 -9.19 -8.93 -18.64
CA GLU A 42 -7.74 -8.86 -18.74
C GLU A 42 -7.28 -7.96 -19.90
N LYS A 43 -7.94 -8.05 -21.05
CA LYS A 43 -7.68 -7.19 -22.20
C LYS A 43 -7.90 -5.72 -21.88
N ILE A 44 -9.01 -5.38 -21.23
CA ILE A 44 -9.32 -4.00 -20.82
C ILE A 44 -8.26 -3.44 -19.87
N ILE A 45 -7.88 -4.22 -18.85
CA ILE A 45 -6.83 -3.82 -17.90
C ILE A 45 -5.50 -3.60 -18.64
N TRP A 46 -5.12 -4.55 -19.49
CA TRP A 46 -3.87 -4.51 -20.23
C TRP A 46 -3.79 -3.28 -21.15
N GLU A 47 -4.82 -3.06 -21.97
CA GLU A 47 -4.87 -1.95 -22.92
C GLU A 47 -4.91 -0.61 -22.19
N THR A 48 -5.71 -0.48 -21.13
CA THR A 48 -5.85 0.76 -20.36
C THR A 48 -4.53 1.11 -19.65
N PHE A 49 -3.88 0.12 -19.02
CA PHE A 49 -2.59 0.32 -18.36
C PHE A 49 -1.52 0.85 -19.33
N HIS A 50 -1.47 0.34 -20.56
CA HIS A 50 -0.48 0.75 -21.56
C HIS A 50 -0.84 2.06 -22.26
N LYS A 51 -2.08 2.20 -22.73
CA LYS A 51 -2.54 3.35 -23.53
C LYS A 51 -2.64 4.62 -22.69
N ASN A 52 -3.26 4.51 -21.51
CA ASN A 52 -3.51 5.66 -20.65
C ASN A 52 -2.42 5.86 -19.59
N LYS A 53 -1.43 4.95 -19.53
CA LYS A 53 -0.40 4.90 -18.47
C LYS A 53 -1.02 4.92 -17.07
N ASP A 54 -2.18 4.27 -16.91
CA ASP A 54 -2.93 4.28 -15.66
C ASP A 54 -2.28 3.38 -14.60
N THR A 55 -1.43 3.96 -13.74
CA THR A 55 -0.65 3.18 -12.78
C THR A 55 -1.48 2.56 -11.66
N GLN A 56 -2.70 3.05 -11.40
CA GLN A 56 -3.57 2.46 -10.38
C GLN A 56 -4.05 1.05 -10.75
N LEU A 57 -4.06 0.70 -12.05
CA LEU A 57 -4.33 -0.66 -12.52
C LEU A 57 -3.20 -1.64 -12.17
N ALA A 58 -2.01 -1.15 -11.75
CA ALA A 58 -0.83 -1.96 -11.47
C ALA A 58 -1.13 -3.15 -10.54
N GLN A 59 -2.03 -2.97 -9.58
CA GLN A 59 -2.46 -4.01 -8.63
C GLN A 59 -3.03 -5.28 -9.29
N PHE A 60 -3.56 -5.18 -10.52
CA PHE A 60 -4.16 -6.32 -11.23
C PHE A 60 -3.18 -7.04 -12.16
N LEU A 61 -2.12 -6.36 -12.60
CA LEU A 61 -1.18 -6.89 -13.60
C LEU A 61 -0.58 -8.25 -13.18
N PRO A 62 -0.14 -8.47 -11.92
CA PRO A 62 0.40 -9.76 -11.50
C PRO A 62 -0.60 -10.93 -11.60
N LYS A 63 -1.91 -10.62 -11.66
CA LYS A 63 -2.98 -11.61 -11.66
C LYS A 63 -3.44 -12.00 -13.07
N LEU A 64 -2.96 -11.32 -14.13
CA LEU A 64 -3.36 -11.62 -15.52
C LEU A 64 -2.81 -12.99 -15.96
N ARG A 65 -3.66 -13.78 -16.63
CA ARG A 65 -3.35 -15.12 -17.17
C ARG A 65 -2.79 -15.03 -18.59
N ASN A 66 -3.30 -14.11 -19.38
CA ASN A 66 -3.02 -14.01 -20.83
C ASN A 66 -1.85 -13.07 -21.15
N TYR A 67 -1.28 -12.39 -20.14
CA TYR A 67 -0.31 -11.31 -20.34
C TYR A 67 0.85 -11.36 -19.34
N ASP A 68 2.05 -10.96 -19.77
CA ASP A 68 3.21 -10.77 -18.89
C ASP A 68 3.07 -9.48 -18.06
N GLY A 69 2.28 -9.57 -16.99
CA GLY A 69 2.01 -8.47 -16.07
C GLY A 69 3.26 -7.96 -15.35
N ILE A 70 4.11 -8.86 -14.85
CA ILE A 70 5.33 -8.49 -14.12
C ILE A 70 6.31 -7.76 -15.04
N GLY A 71 6.51 -8.23 -16.27
CA GLY A 71 7.35 -7.53 -17.24
C GLY A 71 6.77 -6.17 -17.63
N ALA A 72 5.45 -6.05 -17.79
CA ALA A 72 4.79 -4.77 -18.04
C ALA A 72 5.02 -3.76 -16.91
N LEU A 73 4.85 -4.20 -15.65
CA LEU A 73 5.12 -3.39 -14.48
C LEU A 73 6.59 -2.93 -14.43
N LYS A 74 7.56 -3.83 -14.65
CA LYS A 74 9.00 -3.48 -14.70
C LYS A 74 9.28 -2.40 -15.75
N ARG A 75 8.67 -2.51 -16.94
CA ARG A 75 8.80 -1.50 -18.01
C ARG A 75 8.16 -0.17 -17.62
N MET A 76 6.98 -0.20 -16.99
CA MET A 76 6.29 1.01 -16.54
C MET A 76 7.07 1.73 -15.44
N LEU A 77 7.60 1.00 -14.45
CA LEU A 77 8.36 1.57 -13.34
C LEU A 77 9.58 2.35 -13.84
N ARG A 78 10.32 1.80 -14.82
CA ARG A 78 11.47 2.48 -15.44
C ARG A 78 11.09 3.80 -16.11
N LYS A 79 9.86 3.92 -16.61
CA LYS A 79 9.38 5.12 -17.31
C LYS A 79 8.81 6.16 -16.37
N THR A 80 8.15 5.76 -15.29
CA THR A 80 7.34 6.66 -14.46
C THR A 80 7.85 6.84 -13.04
N GLY A 81 8.60 5.88 -12.50
CA GLY A 81 8.95 5.87 -11.07
C GLY A 81 7.73 5.86 -10.13
N SER A 82 6.58 5.37 -10.61
CA SER A 82 5.31 5.37 -9.88
C SER A 82 5.36 4.46 -8.65
N LEU A 83 4.81 4.97 -7.53
CA LEU A 83 4.67 4.20 -6.29
C LEU A 83 3.65 3.06 -6.44
N ASP A 84 2.56 3.23 -7.18
CA ASP A 84 1.58 2.14 -7.43
C ASP A 84 2.26 0.94 -8.11
N VAL A 85 3.14 1.23 -9.08
CA VAL A 85 3.86 0.18 -9.81
C VAL A 85 4.90 -0.48 -8.91
N ALA A 86 5.58 0.30 -8.07
CA ALA A 86 6.53 -0.23 -7.10
C ALA A 86 5.85 -1.08 -6.01
N ASP A 87 4.69 -0.66 -5.51
CA ASP A 87 3.82 -1.41 -4.59
C ASP A 87 3.45 -2.76 -5.21
N ALA A 88 2.87 -2.75 -6.42
CA ALA A 88 2.44 -3.97 -7.09
C ALA A 88 3.60 -4.95 -7.35
N LEU A 89 4.77 -4.44 -7.77
CA LEU A 89 5.97 -5.25 -7.96
C LEU A 89 6.49 -5.82 -6.64
N TYR A 90 6.54 -5.01 -5.58
CA TYR A 90 7.00 -5.48 -4.28
C TYR A 90 6.07 -6.55 -3.71
N ARG A 91 4.74 -6.35 -3.77
CA ARG A 91 3.76 -7.36 -3.34
C ARG A 91 3.91 -8.67 -4.09
N ALA A 92 4.16 -8.60 -5.41
CA ALA A 92 4.26 -9.78 -6.25
C ALA A 92 5.58 -10.54 -6.12
N THR A 93 6.70 -9.86 -5.84
CA THR A 93 8.03 -10.49 -5.88
C THR A 93 8.81 -10.43 -4.58
N LYS A 94 8.40 -9.62 -3.61
CA LYS A 94 9.13 -9.33 -2.37
C LYS A 94 10.58 -8.85 -2.58
N ASP A 95 10.88 -8.27 -3.74
CA ASP A 95 12.23 -7.78 -4.05
C ASP A 95 12.41 -6.37 -3.47
N ALA A 96 13.29 -6.26 -2.47
CA ALA A 96 13.61 -5.02 -1.77
C ALA A 96 14.05 -3.87 -2.68
N ARG A 97 14.46 -4.13 -3.93
CA ARG A 97 14.74 -3.04 -4.90
C ARG A 97 13.52 -2.16 -5.15
N TYR A 98 12.31 -2.69 -5.03
CA TYR A 98 11.09 -1.91 -5.21
C TYR A 98 10.79 -1.03 -4.00
N LEU A 99 11.18 -1.45 -2.78
CA LEU A 99 11.16 -0.58 -1.59
C LEU A 99 12.11 0.61 -1.72
N LYS A 100 13.22 0.48 -2.46
CA LYS A 100 14.14 1.61 -2.70
C LYS A 100 13.46 2.77 -3.43
N VAL A 101 12.37 2.53 -4.18
CA VAL A 101 11.56 3.58 -4.81
C VAL A 101 10.87 4.43 -3.75
N PHE A 102 10.21 3.80 -2.78
CA PHE A 102 9.58 4.47 -1.63
C PHE A 102 10.61 5.26 -0.83
N LYS A 103 11.76 4.63 -0.52
CA LYS A 103 12.83 5.28 0.24
C LYS A 103 13.40 6.49 -0.48
N SER A 104 13.57 6.41 -1.80
CA SER A 104 14.06 7.54 -2.59
C SER A 104 13.02 8.67 -2.65
N ARG A 105 11.73 8.34 -2.77
CA ARG A 105 10.66 9.34 -2.76
C ARG A 105 10.55 10.06 -1.41
N TYR A 106 10.53 9.32 -0.31
CA TYR A 106 10.51 9.89 1.03
C TYR A 106 11.74 10.75 1.34
N LYS A 107 12.93 10.36 0.86
CA LYS A 107 14.13 11.18 1.04
C LYS A 107 14.09 12.48 0.24
N ALA A 108 13.46 12.48 -0.93
CA ALA A 108 13.29 13.67 -1.75
C ALA A 108 12.26 14.64 -1.16
N ASP A 109 11.23 14.12 -0.49
CA ASP A 109 10.17 14.88 0.16
C ASP A 109 9.77 14.19 1.47
N LYS A 110 10.32 14.68 2.59
CA LYS A 110 10.12 14.10 3.92
C LYS A 110 8.74 14.38 4.51
N ASP A 111 7.96 15.27 3.89
CA ASP A 111 6.58 15.59 4.27
C ASP A 111 5.55 14.83 3.42
N ASN A 112 6.03 13.95 2.53
CA ASN A 112 5.18 13.16 1.65
C ASN A 112 4.42 12.05 2.40
N ILE A 113 3.25 12.39 2.94
CA ILE A 113 2.38 11.45 3.67
C ILE A 113 1.93 10.28 2.79
N GLU A 114 1.67 10.51 1.50
CA GLU A 114 1.26 9.46 0.56
C GLU A 114 2.28 8.31 0.51
N THR A 115 3.58 8.62 0.46
CA THR A 115 4.64 7.60 0.43
C THR A 115 4.63 6.74 1.69
N VAL A 116 4.46 7.37 2.86
CA VAL A 116 4.43 6.66 4.15
C VAL A 116 3.13 5.85 4.30
N ALA A 117 2.01 6.38 3.81
CA ALA A 117 0.71 5.70 3.82
C ALA A 117 0.72 4.45 2.91
N MET A 118 1.30 4.54 1.72
CA MET A 118 1.43 3.35 0.87
C MET A 118 2.37 2.32 1.50
N LEU A 119 3.47 2.76 2.13
CA LEU A 119 4.41 1.88 2.84
C LEU A 119 3.72 1.15 4.02
N SER A 120 2.86 1.82 4.79
CA SER A 120 2.18 1.22 5.95
C SER A 120 1.18 0.12 5.56
N TYR A 121 0.67 0.17 4.32
CA TYR A 121 -0.24 -0.84 3.76
C TYR A 121 0.48 -2.02 3.08
N LEU A 122 1.81 -2.00 2.98
CA LEU A 122 2.53 -3.16 2.46
C LEU A 122 2.38 -4.35 3.40
N PRO A 123 2.36 -5.59 2.87
CA PRO A 123 2.25 -6.78 3.70
C PRO A 123 3.43 -6.86 4.68
N PRO A 124 3.24 -7.43 5.88
CA PRO A 124 4.30 -7.56 6.87
C PRO A 124 5.59 -8.14 6.29
N ASP A 125 6.71 -7.47 6.57
CA ASP A 125 8.03 -7.80 6.05
C ASP A 125 9.11 -7.05 6.86
N GLU A 126 10.26 -7.68 7.10
CA GLU A 126 11.33 -7.08 7.92
C GLU A 126 11.90 -5.79 7.30
N ASP A 127 12.03 -5.72 5.98
CA ASP A 127 12.55 -4.52 5.30
C ASP A 127 11.53 -3.36 5.37
N VAL A 128 10.24 -3.68 5.25
CA VAL A 128 9.14 -2.72 5.42
C VAL A 128 9.13 -2.19 6.85
N LEU A 129 9.16 -3.09 7.84
CA LEU A 129 9.20 -2.72 9.25
C LEU A 129 10.43 -1.86 9.58
N SER A 130 11.61 -2.23 9.07
CA SER A 130 12.84 -1.46 9.24
C SER A 130 12.70 -0.03 8.70
N PHE A 131 12.11 0.13 7.52
CA PHE A 131 11.90 1.45 6.94
C PHE A 131 10.85 2.26 7.71
N LEU A 132 9.75 1.64 8.16
CA LEU A 132 8.75 2.31 9.00
C LEU A 132 9.35 2.81 10.32
N LYS A 133 10.22 2.02 10.96
CA LYS A 133 10.96 2.45 12.16
C LYS A 133 11.86 3.65 11.87
N GLU A 134 12.56 3.66 10.73
CA GLU A 134 13.38 4.80 10.30
C GLU A 134 12.52 6.07 10.14
N VAL A 135 11.35 5.98 9.51
CA VAL A 135 10.42 7.11 9.35
C VAL A 135 9.92 7.60 10.71
N TYR A 136 9.43 6.70 11.57
CA TYR A 136 8.92 7.05 12.89
C TYR A 136 9.96 7.79 13.75
N ILE A 137 11.20 7.29 13.82
CA ILE A 137 12.27 7.87 14.63
C ILE A 137 12.77 9.21 14.07
N ASN A 138 12.80 9.40 12.74
CA ASN A 138 13.49 10.52 12.12
C ASN A 138 12.59 11.57 11.46
N SER A 139 11.28 11.32 11.34
CA SER A 139 10.35 12.28 10.77
C SER A 139 10.03 13.38 11.78
N GLU A 140 10.21 14.63 11.38
CA GLU A 140 9.72 15.81 12.12
C GLU A 140 8.23 16.05 11.87
N ASN A 141 7.67 15.46 10.81
CA ASN A 141 6.26 15.54 10.49
C ASN A 141 5.44 14.55 11.35
N PRO A 142 4.49 15.03 12.18
CA PRO A 142 3.69 14.18 13.07
C PRO A 142 2.75 13.25 12.32
N ASP A 143 2.22 13.63 11.17
CA ASP A 143 1.34 12.78 10.36
C ASP A 143 2.12 11.59 9.79
N ASN A 144 3.36 11.81 9.37
CA ASN A 144 4.26 10.73 8.95
C ASN A 144 4.62 9.81 10.13
N ARG A 145 4.84 10.35 11.32
CA ARG A 145 5.07 9.51 12.53
C ARG A 145 3.86 8.65 12.84
N SER A 146 2.67 9.25 12.86
CA SER A 146 1.40 8.57 13.10
C SER A 146 1.14 7.48 12.06
N THR A 147 1.34 7.80 10.78
CA THR A 147 1.18 6.85 9.67
C THR A 147 2.18 5.69 9.76
N ALA A 148 3.43 5.97 10.15
CA ALA A 148 4.44 4.94 10.38
C ALA A 148 4.08 4.02 11.55
N ILE A 149 3.50 4.54 12.64
CA ILE A 149 3.00 3.74 13.77
C ILE A 149 1.94 2.73 13.28
N THR A 150 0.96 3.16 12.49
CA THR A 150 -0.04 2.24 11.91
C THR A 150 0.64 1.10 11.13
N GLY A 151 1.66 1.42 10.33
CA GLY A 151 2.43 0.41 9.60
C GLY A 151 3.20 -0.54 10.52
N ILE A 152 3.77 -0.03 11.61
CA ILE A 152 4.49 -0.83 12.61
C ILE A 152 3.52 -1.79 13.31
N LEU A 153 2.33 -1.31 13.71
CA LEU A 153 1.29 -2.12 14.33
C LEU A 153 0.79 -3.22 13.39
N HIS A 154 0.65 -2.92 12.10
CA HIS A 154 0.33 -3.91 11.07
C HIS A 154 1.44 -4.97 10.92
N ASN A 155 2.71 -4.54 10.84
CA ASN A 155 3.85 -5.45 10.71
C ASN A 155 4.07 -6.33 11.94
N THR A 156 3.60 -5.91 13.11
CA THR A 156 3.75 -6.64 14.38
C THR A 156 2.50 -7.42 14.77
N GLY A 157 1.46 -7.42 13.92
CA GLY A 157 0.25 -8.24 14.09
C GLY A 157 -0.78 -7.69 15.07
N TYR A 158 -0.63 -6.44 15.53
CA TYR A 158 -1.67 -5.74 16.31
C TYR A 158 -2.84 -5.31 15.41
N ILE A 159 -2.56 -5.06 14.14
CA ILE A 159 -3.54 -4.78 13.10
C ILE A 159 -3.35 -5.82 12.00
N ARG A 160 -4.42 -6.47 11.57
CA ARG A 160 -4.46 -7.42 10.45
C ARG A 160 -4.74 -6.69 9.14
N ASP A 161 -5.72 -5.78 9.16
CA ASP A 161 -6.02 -4.94 8.01
C ASP A 161 -5.86 -3.46 8.38
N PRO A 162 -4.81 -2.78 7.88
CA PRO A 162 -4.58 -1.37 8.15
C PRO A 162 -5.63 -0.44 7.51
N ARG A 163 -6.61 -0.98 6.78
CA ARG A 163 -7.78 -0.26 6.28
C ARG A 163 -9.02 -0.46 7.15
N SER A 164 -8.97 -1.35 8.14
CA SER A 164 -10.09 -1.64 9.03
C SER A 164 -10.25 -0.54 10.07
N ILE A 165 -11.34 0.23 9.96
CA ILE A 165 -11.65 1.32 10.90
C ILE A 165 -11.79 0.78 12.33
N SER A 166 -12.36 -0.42 12.52
CA SER A 166 -12.52 -1.01 13.85
C SER A 166 -11.17 -1.34 14.49
N GLU A 167 -10.24 -1.92 13.73
CA GLU A 167 -8.90 -2.25 14.24
C GLU A 167 -8.05 -1.00 14.47
N LEU A 168 -8.18 0.01 13.60
CA LEU A 168 -7.54 1.30 13.82
C LEU A 168 -8.07 1.95 15.11
N THR A 169 -9.38 1.86 15.35
CA THR A 169 -10.02 2.44 16.54
C THR A 169 -9.58 1.74 17.82
N SER A 170 -9.50 0.41 17.83
CA SER A 170 -9.05 -0.35 19.02
C SER A 170 -7.59 -0.06 19.38
N THR A 171 -6.75 0.27 18.39
CA THR A 171 -5.32 0.53 18.59
C THR A 171 -4.96 2.00 18.86
N VAL A 172 -5.94 2.93 18.90
CA VAL A 172 -5.70 4.38 19.10
C VAL A 172 -4.95 4.68 20.41
N SER A 173 -5.31 3.99 21.50
CA SER A 173 -4.68 4.21 22.82
C SER A 173 -3.19 3.88 22.79
N LEU A 174 -2.84 2.77 22.14
CA LEU A 174 -1.47 2.33 21.92
C LEU A 174 -0.72 3.27 20.99
N ALA A 175 -1.33 3.67 19.87
CA ALA A 175 -0.73 4.61 18.93
C ALA A 175 -0.41 5.95 19.62
N ARG A 176 -1.29 6.45 20.49
CA ARG A 176 -1.04 7.67 21.28
C ARG A 176 0.14 7.54 22.24
N LYS A 177 0.32 6.37 22.89
CA LYS A 177 1.48 6.11 23.76
C LYS A 177 2.81 6.11 23.00
N LEU A 178 2.79 5.83 21.71
CA LEU A 178 3.96 5.84 20.83
C LEU A 178 4.24 7.22 20.24
N MET A 179 3.35 8.20 20.36
CA MET A 179 3.58 9.53 19.84
C MET A 179 4.44 10.36 20.81
N SER A 180 5.55 10.88 20.30
CA SER A 180 6.38 11.89 20.97
C SER A 180 7.03 12.78 19.91
N ASP A 181 7.32 14.03 20.29
CA ASP A 181 8.10 14.97 19.50
C ASP A 181 9.60 14.79 19.74
N ASP A 182 10.00 14.23 20.89
CA ASP A 182 11.41 13.96 21.20
C ASP A 182 11.92 12.72 20.47
N LYS A 183 13.08 12.84 19.82
CA LYS A 183 13.66 11.76 19.02
C LYS A 183 14.19 10.60 19.86
N GLU A 184 14.78 10.88 21.02
CA GLU A 184 15.35 9.83 21.87
C GLU A 184 14.24 9.08 22.61
N GLU A 185 13.21 9.79 23.07
CA GLU A 185 12.00 9.19 23.64
C GLU A 185 11.31 8.26 22.63
N ARG A 186 11.20 8.65 21.36
CA ARG A 186 10.67 7.77 20.30
C ARG A 186 11.44 6.45 20.21
N LYS A 187 12.77 6.46 20.28
CA LYS A 187 13.57 5.21 20.28
C LYS A 187 13.22 4.33 21.48
N VAL A 188 13.16 4.93 22.67
CA VAL A 188 12.82 4.22 23.91
C VAL A 188 11.42 3.62 23.84
N LEU A 189 10.43 4.38 23.39
CA LEU A 189 9.04 3.92 23.22
C LEU A 189 8.95 2.76 22.23
N LEU A 190 9.62 2.86 21.09
CA LEU A 190 9.67 1.79 20.09
C LEU A 190 10.31 0.51 20.65
N GLU A 191 11.42 0.62 21.38
CA GLU A 191 12.07 -0.55 22.00
C GLU A 191 11.16 -1.22 23.03
N LYS A 192 10.52 -0.45 23.92
CA LYS A 192 9.55 -0.97 24.88
C LYS A 192 8.41 -1.71 24.18
N PHE A 193 7.91 -1.14 23.09
CA PHE A 193 6.88 -1.75 22.26
C PHE A 193 7.31 -3.07 21.65
N LEU A 194 8.49 -3.11 21.03
CA LEU A 194 9.01 -4.34 20.41
C LEU A 194 9.31 -5.45 21.44
N ARG A 195 9.53 -5.09 22.71
CA ARG A 195 9.67 -6.03 23.84
C ARG A 195 8.33 -6.52 24.41
N GLY A 196 7.19 -6.01 23.93
CA GLY A 196 5.87 -6.39 24.42
C GLY A 196 5.42 -5.68 25.70
N GLU A 197 6.12 -4.62 26.13
CA GLU A 197 5.78 -3.89 27.36
C GLU A 197 4.43 -3.15 27.27
N PHE A 198 3.84 -3.08 26.07
CA PHE A 198 2.49 -2.53 25.83
C PHE A 198 1.44 -3.60 25.48
N ASP A 199 1.72 -4.88 25.67
CA ASP A 199 0.78 -5.97 25.36
C ASP A 199 -0.53 -5.86 26.16
N SER A 200 -0.51 -5.19 27.32
CA SER A 200 -1.73 -4.85 28.09
C SER A 200 -2.70 -3.93 27.33
N CYS A 201 -2.29 -3.36 26.20
CA CYS A 201 -3.11 -2.53 25.33
C CYS A 201 -3.73 -3.33 24.16
N LYS A 202 -3.63 -4.67 24.16
CA LYS A 202 -4.22 -5.56 23.14
C LYS A 202 -5.72 -5.87 23.36
N GLU A 203 -6.41 -5.11 24.21
CA GLU A 203 -7.83 -5.33 24.56
C GLU A 203 -8.76 -5.31 23.34
#